data_AF-A0A9N9K6Z7-F1
#
_entry.id   AF-A0A9N9K6Z7-F1
#
_cell.length_a   1.000
_cell.length_b   1.000
_cell.length_c   1.000
_cell.angle_alpha   90.00
_cell.angle_beta   90.00
_cell.angle_gamma   90.00
#
_symmetry.space_group_name_H-M   'P 1'
#
loop_
_entity.id
_entity.type
_entity.pdbx_description
1 polymer ?
#
loop_
_entity_poly.entity_id
_entity_poly.type
_entity_poly.pdbx_seq_one_letter_code
_entity_poly.pdbx_strand_id
1 'polypeptide(L)'
;EIDRLISKCKSLISILSKEKKWKQLCEAQLQITPGLKEPLDIIKDVDTRWNFTFYSIECLVSLKPAIIQLYSTLNNHTVREIRRGVKTMSSFLSSEDEFELLNELIVILSPFNEAMQFLSGSEYPTLGFMTPMLEELTHRLRQFTRQSYKAILVKDMILNNLVEHWGDPKSTNVPDKFDQYCEIPEISLEEESCPLIWWHQNKTLFPTLAILARRYLAVPASFVPSE
;
A
#
# COMPACT_ATOMS: atom_id res chain seq x y z
N GLU A 1 12.01 11.70 11.80
CA GLU A 1 11.12 11.25 12.90
C GLU A 1 10.21 10.09 12.46
N ILE A 2 9.65 10.12 11.26
CA ILE A 2 8.94 8.96 10.66
C ILE A 2 9.85 7.73 10.59
N ASP A 3 11.12 7.87 10.20
CA ASP A 3 12.08 6.76 10.22
C ASP A 3 12.28 6.18 11.63
N ARG A 4 12.22 7.03 12.67
CA ARG A 4 12.29 6.59 14.07
C ARG A 4 11.05 5.77 14.43
N LEU A 5 9.87 6.20 13.98
CA LEU A 5 8.61 5.50 14.19
C LEU A 5 8.59 4.15 13.44
N ILE A 6 9.04 4.11 12.18
CA ILE A 6 9.19 2.87 11.41
C ILE A 6 10.19 1.94 12.11
N SER A 7 11.35 2.45 12.55
CA SER A 7 12.34 1.66 13.29
C SER A 7 11.78 1.07 14.59
N LYS A 8 10.89 1.82 15.27
CA LYS A 8 10.19 1.36 16.47
C LYS A 8 9.21 0.23 16.14
N CYS A 9 8.45 0.35 15.03
CA CYS A 9 7.58 -0.70 14.52
C CYS A 9 8.37 -1.98 14.20
N LYS A 10 9.45 -1.87 13.40
CA LYS A 10 10.33 -3.00 13.06
C LYS A 10 10.89 -3.69 14.31
N SER A 11 11.31 -2.90 15.31
CA SER A 11 11.81 -3.43 16.58
C SER A 11 10.75 -4.21 17.37
N LEU A 12 9.51 -3.69 17.41
CA LEU A 12 8.41 -4.38 18.08
C LEU A 12 8.01 -5.67 17.36
N ILE A 13 7.89 -5.62 16.03
CA ILE A 13 7.63 -6.78 15.17
C ILE A 13 8.68 -7.87 15.42
N SER A 14 9.97 -7.50 15.48
CA SER A 14 11.06 -8.44 15.79
C SER A 14 10.91 -9.13 17.14
N ILE A 15 10.44 -8.41 18.17
CA ILE A 15 10.19 -8.97 19.51
C ILE A 15 8.98 -9.90 19.48
N LEU A 16 7.88 -9.46 18.88
CA LEU A 16 6.62 -10.21 18.81
C LEU A 16 6.77 -11.48 17.97
N SER A 17 7.61 -11.44 16.92
CA SER A 17 7.90 -12.58 16.04
C SER A 17 8.66 -13.73 16.72
N LYS A 18 9.16 -13.55 17.95
CA LYS A 18 9.83 -14.62 18.69
C LYS A 18 8.78 -15.63 19.15
N GLU A 19 9.02 -16.92 18.92
CA GLU A 19 8.06 -18.02 19.14
C GLU A 19 7.25 -17.88 20.44
N LYS A 20 7.93 -17.67 21.58
CA LYS A 20 7.27 -17.50 22.88
C LYS A 20 6.30 -16.29 22.90
N LYS A 21 6.71 -15.16 22.34
CA LYS A 21 5.89 -13.94 22.31
C LYS A 21 4.76 -14.02 21.30
N TRP A 22 5.01 -14.65 20.15
CA TRP A 22 4.00 -14.90 19.13
C TRP A 22 2.86 -15.78 19.67
N LYS A 23 3.17 -16.87 20.38
CA LYS A 23 2.16 -17.72 21.04
C LYS A 23 1.31 -16.92 22.03
N GLN A 24 1.97 -16.12 22.89
CA GLN A 24 1.26 -15.26 23.84
C GLN A 24 0.40 -14.19 23.15
N LEU A 25 0.81 -13.69 22.00
CA LEU A 25 0.03 -12.75 21.20
C LEU A 25 -1.19 -13.43 20.58
N CYS A 26 -1.05 -14.66 20.07
CA CYS A 26 -2.17 -15.46 19.56
C CYS A 26 -3.20 -15.72 20.66
N GLU A 27 -2.76 -16.10 21.85
CA GLU A 27 -3.63 -16.26 23.03
C GLU A 27 -4.35 -14.94 23.37
N ALA A 28 -3.64 -13.81 23.35
CA ALA A 28 -4.23 -12.50 23.60
C ALA A 28 -5.31 -12.14 22.56
N GLN A 29 -5.12 -12.48 21.28
CA GLN A 29 -6.13 -12.31 20.22
C GLN A 29 -7.40 -13.13 20.50
N LEU A 30 -7.25 -14.40 20.87
CA LEU A 30 -8.38 -15.28 21.21
C LEU A 30 -9.15 -14.80 22.45
N GLN A 31 -8.46 -14.16 23.41
CA GLN A 31 -9.10 -13.60 24.60
C GLN A 31 -9.96 -12.37 24.28
N ILE A 32 -9.49 -11.47 23.42
CA ILE A 32 -10.22 -10.25 23.06
C ILE A 32 -11.32 -10.50 22.01
N THR A 33 -11.23 -11.59 21.25
CA THR A 33 -12.22 -11.95 20.22
C THR A 33 -12.58 -13.44 20.35
N PRO A 34 -13.49 -13.78 21.27
CA PRO A 34 -13.96 -15.15 21.45
C PRO A 34 -14.62 -15.67 20.15
N GLY A 35 -14.18 -16.83 19.67
CA GLY A 35 -14.68 -17.42 18.41
C GLY A 35 -13.88 -17.04 17.16
N LEU A 36 -12.77 -16.32 17.30
CA LEU A 36 -11.80 -16.10 16.22
C LEU A 36 -11.28 -17.46 15.73
N LYS A 37 -11.46 -17.76 14.42
CA LYS A 37 -11.06 -19.04 13.82
C LYS A 37 -9.54 -19.20 13.79
N GLU A 38 -8.84 -18.15 13.34
CA GLU A 38 -7.39 -18.13 13.23
C GLU A 38 -6.86 -16.76 13.68
N PRO A 39 -5.88 -16.73 14.61
CA PRO A 39 -5.20 -15.50 15.00
C PRO A 39 -4.45 -14.88 13.82
N LEU A 40 -4.44 -13.55 13.74
CA LEU A 40 -3.64 -12.84 12.74
C LEU A 40 -2.16 -13.09 12.99
N ASP A 41 -1.45 -13.51 11.94
CA ASP A 41 -0.01 -13.73 11.99
C ASP A 41 0.76 -12.41 11.81
N ILE A 42 2.01 -12.39 12.27
CA ILE A 42 2.89 -11.23 12.18
C ILE A 42 3.56 -11.22 10.82
N ILE A 43 3.33 -10.15 10.07
CA ILE A 43 4.03 -9.90 8.81
C ILE A 43 5.39 -9.27 9.12
N LYS A 44 6.47 -9.94 8.71
CA LYS A 44 7.82 -9.40 8.80
C LYS A 44 8.09 -8.47 7.64
N ASP A 45 8.74 -7.37 7.94
CA ASP A 45 9.25 -6.45 6.92
C ASP A 45 10.34 -7.12 6.08
N VAL A 46 10.37 -6.80 4.80
CA VAL A 46 11.37 -7.25 3.83
C VAL A 46 11.92 -6.01 3.16
N ASP A 47 13.16 -5.65 3.51
CA ASP A 47 13.76 -4.37 3.12
C ASP A 47 13.88 -4.18 1.59
N THR A 48 13.82 -5.26 0.79
CA THR A 48 13.91 -5.21 -0.67
C THR A 48 12.58 -4.95 -1.39
N ARG A 49 11.45 -4.96 -0.68
CA ARG A 49 10.11 -4.77 -1.27
C ARG A 49 9.28 -3.86 -0.36
N TRP A 50 9.12 -2.59 -0.74
CA TRP A 50 8.44 -1.58 0.10
C TRP A 50 7.01 -1.97 0.54
N ASN A 51 6.28 -2.77 -0.25
CA ASN A 51 4.97 -3.31 0.12
C ASN A 51 5.00 -4.07 1.45
N PHE A 52 6.09 -4.77 1.76
CA PHE A 52 6.22 -5.48 3.03
C PHE A 52 6.32 -4.51 4.22
N THR A 53 6.94 -3.35 4.03
CA THR A 53 6.94 -2.31 5.07
C THR A 53 5.51 -1.84 5.34
N PHE A 54 4.72 -1.60 4.29
CA PHE A 54 3.30 -1.25 4.40
C PHE A 54 2.50 -2.34 5.14
N TYR A 55 2.56 -3.60 4.67
CA TYR A 55 1.84 -4.72 5.28
C TYR A 55 2.23 -4.95 6.73
N SER A 56 3.53 -4.81 7.05
CA SER A 56 4.02 -5.00 8.42
C SER A 56 3.48 -3.93 9.39
N ILE A 57 3.35 -2.68 8.92
CA ILE A 57 2.78 -1.58 9.70
C ILE A 57 1.27 -1.76 9.86
N GLU A 58 0.56 -2.08 8.77
CA GLU A 58 -0.88 -2.35 8.79
C GLU A 58 -1.23 -3.48 9.76
N CYS A 59 -0.54 -4.62 9.64
CA CYS A 59 -0.65 -5.75 10.55
C CYS A 59 -0.41 -5.33 12.02
N LEU A 60 0.66 -4.56 12.27
CA LEU A 60 1.00 -4.11 13.63
C LEU A 60 -0.07 -3.20 14.23
N VAL A 61 -0.65 -2.30 13.43
CA VAL A 61 -1.75 -1.44 13.86
C VAL A 61 -3.00 -2.26 14.17
N SER A 62 -3.36 -3.24 13.33
CA SER A 62 -4.47 -4.17 13.60
C SER A 62 -4.26 -4.99 14.87
N LEU A 63 -3.01 -5.35 15.19
CA LEU A 63 -2.66 -6.09 16.40
C LEU A 63 -2.64 -5.23 17.67
N LYS A 64 -2.82 -3.88 17.59
CA LYS A 64 -2.77 -2.97 18.75
C LYS A 64 -3.58 -3.46 19.95
N PRO A 65 -4.86 -3.89 19.83
CA PRO A 65 -5.65 -4.33 20.98
C PRO A 65 -5.08 -5.60 21.62
N ALA A 66 -4.60 -6.55 20.82
CA ALA A 66 -3.98 -7.78 21.31
C ALA A 66 -2.64 -7.50 22.00
N ILE A 67 -1.86 -6.53 21.50
CA ILE A 67 -0.61 -6.10 22.15
C ILE A 67 -0.90 -5.45 23.50
N ILE A 68 -1.98 -4.67 23.63
CA ILE A 68 -2.45 -4.11 24.92
C ILE A 68 -2.83 -5.23 25.89
N GLN A 69 -3.58 -6.23 25.42
CA GLN A 69 -3.99 -7.38 26.25
C GLN A 69 -2.79 -8.24 26.68
N LEU A 70 -1.84 -8.46 25.78
CA LEU A 70 -0.59 -9.12 26.09
C LEU A 70 0.21 -8.33 27.13
N TYR A 71 0.29 -7.01 26.97
CA TYR A 71 0.98 -6.13 27.91
C TYR A 71 0.34 -6.18 29.30
N SER A 72 -0.98 -6.08 29.41
CA SER A 72 -1.70 -6.14 30.70
C SER A 72 -1.46 -7.47 31.42
N THR A 73 -1.55 -8.58 30.69
CA THR A 73 -1.29 -9.93 31.21
C THR A 73 0.14 -10.05 31.73
N LEU A 74 1.12 -9.58 30.96
CA LEU A 74 2.53 -9.62 31.35
C LEU A 74 2.85 -8.74 32.56
N ASN A 75 2.21 -7.57 32.67
CA ASN A 75 2.45 -6.64 33.77
C ASN A 75 1.92 -7.19 35.12
N ASN A 76 0.92 -8.08 35.07
CA ASN A 76 0.38 -8.75 36.25
C ASN A 76 1.24 -9.93 36.74
N HIS A 77 2.18 -10.44 35.93
CA HIS A 77 3.10 -11.51 36.31
C HIS A 77 4.48 -10.95 36.70
N THR A 78 4.79 -10.97 37.99
CA THR A 78 5.97 -10.38 38.64
C THR A 78 7.30 -11.11 38.38
N VAL A 79 7.79 -11.19 37.14
CA VAL A 79 9.09 -11.84 36.82
C VAL A 79 10.03 -10.92 36.02
N ARG A 80 11.33 -10.87 36.41
CA ARG A 80 12.37 -9.99 35.83
C ARG A 80 12.61 -10.15 34.32
N GLU A 81 12.42 -11.34 33.73
CA GLU A 81 12.61 -11.60 32.28
C GLU A 81 11.57 -10.90 31.39
N ILE A 82 10.43 -10.53 31.97
CA ILE A 82 9.32 -9.86 31.28
C ILE A 82 9.68 -8.39 30.93
N ARG A 83 10.63 -7.77 31.65
CA ARG A 83 10.91 -6.32 31.59
C ARG A 83 11.37 -5.79 30.24
N ARG A 84 12.16 -6.53 29.45
CA ARG A 84 12.70 -5.98 28.18
C ARG A 84 11.64 -5.89 27.08
N GLY A 85 10.81 -6.93 26.92
CA GLY A 85 9.68 -6.90 25.99
C GLY A 85 8.58 -5.92 26.43
N VAL A 86 8.30 -5.88 27.74
CA VAL A 86 7.31 -4.98 28.34
C VAL A 86 7.69 -3.51 28.21
N LYS A 87 8.98 -3.14 28.33
CA LYS A 87 9.42 -1.74 28.12
C LYS A 87 9.28 -1.27 26.67
N THR A 88 9.57 -2.14 25.69
CA THR A 88 9.38 -1.80 24.27
C THR A 88 7.89 -1.72 23.91
N MET A 89 7.09 -2.67 24.40
CA MET A 89 5.63 -2.63 24.27
C MET A 89 5.05 -1.37 24.92
N SER A 90 5.42 -1.04 26.16
CA SER A 90 4.93 0.17 26.83
C SER A 90 5.33 1.43 26.07
N SER A 91 6.58 1.54 25.63
CA SER A 91 7.02 2.69 24.84
C SER A 91 6.21 2.86 23.56
N PHE A 92 5.89 1.77 22.85
CA PHE A 92 5.04 1.77 21.65
C PHE A 92 3.58 2.11 21.96
N LEU A 93 3.03 1.52 23.02
CA LEU A 93 1.64 1.70 23.44
C LEU A 93 1.35 3.10 24.03
N SER A 94 2.35 3.82 24.53
CA SER A 94 2.14 5.08 25.25
C SER A 94 1.94 6.33 24.38
N SER A 95 2.02 6.25 23.05
CA SER A 95 1.80 7.41 22.19
C SER A 95 0.63 7.17 21.25
N GLU A 96 -0.53 7.70 21.60
CA GLU A 96 -1.71 7.67 20.73
C GLU A 96 -1.44 8.44 19.43
N ASP A 97 -0.70 9.56 19.50
CA ASP A 97 -0.26 10.35 18.35
C ASP A 97 0.58 9.54 17.34
N GLU A 98 1.44 8.63 17.82
CA GLU A 98 2.22 7.76 16.93
C GLU A 98 1.32 6.76 16.21
N PHE A 99 0.30 6.22 16.88
CA PHE A 99 -0.66 5.33 16.24
C PHE A 99 -1.59 6.05 15.26
N GLU A 100 -2.03 7.26 15.60
CA GLU A 100 -2.80 8.10 14.69
C GLU A 100 -1.99 8.39 13.42
N LEU A 101 -0.72 8.76 13.58
CA LEU A 101 0.19 8.94 12.45
C LEU A 101 0.36 7.65 11.63
N LEU A 102 0.53 6.48 12.27
CA LEU A 102 0.62 5.21 11.53
C LEU A 102 -0.65 4.94 10.72
N ASN A 103 -1.83 5.19 11.27
CA ASN A 103 -3.10 5.04 10.55
C ASN A 103 -3.19 6.00 9.36
N GLU A 104 -2.80 7.26 9.54
CA GLU A 104 -2.77 8.23 8.44
C GLU A 104 -1.77 7.83 7.34
N LEU A 105 -0.60 7.30 7.72
CA LEU A 105 0.38 6.77 6.77
C LEU A 105 -0.17 5.56 5.99
N ILE A 106 -0.90 4.65 6.66
CA ILE A 106 -1.57 3.53 5.98
C ILE A 106 -2.56 4.07 4.95
N VAL A 107 -3.38 5.07 5.30
CA VAL A 107 -4.32 5.68 4.37
C VAL A 107 -3.63 6.35 3.18
N ILE A 108 -2.48 7.02 3.40
CA ILE A 108 -1.69 7.65 2.33
C ILE A 108 -1.09 6.60 1.39
N LEU A 109 -0.62 5.47 1.93
CA LEU A 109 0.10 4.45 1.18
C LEU A 109 -0.81 3.37 0.55
N SER A 110 -2.04 3.17 1.07
CA SER A 110 -2.98 2.17 0.56
C SER A 110 -3.22 2.28 -0.95
N PRO A 111 -3.47 3.48 -1.53
CA PRO A 111 -3.66 3.62 -2.97
C PRO A 111 -2.45 3.17 -3.79
N PHE A 112 -1.23 3.37 -3.28
CA PHE A 112 0.00 2.92 -3.95
C PHE A 112 0.15 1.41 -3.89
N ASN A 113 -0.24 0.81 -2.77
CA ASN A 113 -0.23 -0.64 -2.63
C ASN A 113 -1.27 -1.28 -3.57
N GLU A 114 -2.49 -0.74 -3.62
CA GLU A 114 -3.55 -1.12 -4.56
C GLU A 114 -3.06 -1.01 -6.02
N ALA A 115 -2.49 0.14 -6.38
CA ALA A 115 -1.93 0.39 -7.70
C ALA A 115 -0.83 -0.62 -8.07
N MET A 116 0.08 -0.91 -7.15
CA MET A 116 1.16 -1.86 -7.38
C MET A 116 0.65 -3.29 -7.55
N GLN A 117 -0.32 -3.72 -6.74
CA GLN A 117 -0.96 -5.03 -6.89
C GLN A 117 -1.65 -5.14 -8.27
N PHE A 118 -2.40 -4.11 -8.65
CA PHE A 118 -3.06 -4.06 -9.95
C PHE A 118 -2.06 -4.08 -11.13
N LEU A 119 -0.98 -3.29 -11.06
CA LEU A 119 0.03 -3.21 -12.12
C LEU A 119 0.95 -4.45 -12.18
N SER A 120 0.90 -5.32 -11.18
CA SER A 120 1.62 -6.60 -11.15
C SER A 120 0.87 -7.75 -11.82
N GLY A 121 -0.38 -7.51 -12.26
CA GLY A 121 -1.19 -8.50 -12.96
C GLY A 121 -0.55 -8.95 -14.28
N SER A 122 -0.81 -10.21 -14.66
CA SER A 122 -0.29 -10.81 -15.91
C SER A 122 -1.38 -11.31 -16.85
N GLU A 123 -2.63 -11.34 -16.40
CA GLU A 123 -3.79 -11.81 -17.19
C GLU A 123 -4.45 -10.69 -18.01
N TYR A 124 -3.99 -9.44 -17.85
CA TYR A 124 -4.50 -8.26 -18.55
C TYR A 124 -3.38 -7.26 -18.87
N PRO A 125 -3.56 -6.39 -19.89
CA PRO A 125 -2.62 -5.31 -20.18
C PRO A 125 -2.48 -4.37 -18.98
N THR A 126 -1.28 -4.15 -18.47
CA THR A 126 -1.07 -3.26 -17.32
C THR A 126 -0.45 -1.93 -17.73
N LEU A 127 0.41 -1.90 -18.77
CA LEU A 127 1.15 -0.68 -19.15
C LEU A 127 0.24 0.45 -19.61
N GLY A 128 -0.87 0.13 -20.29
CA GLY A 128 -1.87 1.12 -20.71
C GLY A 128 -2.57 1.83 -19.56
N PHE A 129 -2.55 1.26 -18.35
CA PHE A 129 -3.15 1.86 -17.16
C PHE A 129 -2.18 2.77 -16.39
N MET A 130 -0.92 2.90 -16.78
CA MET A 130 0.06 3.70 -16.02
C MET A 130 -0.36 5.17 -15.88
N THR A 131 -0.78 5.81 -16.97
CA THR A 131 -1.22 7.21 -16.96
C THR A 131 -2.45 7.43 -16.08
N PRO A 132 -3.60 6.73 -16.30
CA PRO A 132 -4.77 6.90 -15.43
C PRO A 132 -4.48 6.50 -13.97
N MET A 133 -3.57 5.56 -13.72
CA MET A 133 -3.13 5.22 -12.37
C MET A 133 -2.40 6.38 -11.68
N LEU A 134 -1.47 7.04 -12.38
CA LEU A 134 -0.75 8.20 -11.85
C LEU A 134 -1.70 9.39 -11.59
N GLU A 135 -2.68 9.58 -12.47
CA GLU A 135 -3.76 10.56 -12.29
C GLU A 135 -4.57 10.29 -11.02
N GLU A 136 -5.03 9.05 -10.85
CA GLU A 136 -5.82 8.63 -9.68
C GLU A 136 -5.02 8.75 -8.37
N LEU A 137 -3.76 8.31 -8.36
CA LEU A 137 -2.88 8.43 -7.19
C LEU A 137 -2.68 9.90 -6.79
N THR A 138 -2.43 10.76 -7.78
CA THR A 138 -2.29 12.20 -7.58
C THR A 138 -3.59 12.81 -7.05
N HIS A 139 -4.73 12.38 -7.58
CA HIS A 139 -6.06 12.82 -7.15
C HIS A 139 -6.33 12.45 -5.69
N ARG A 140 -6.11 11.19 -5.30
CA ARG A 140 -6.29 10.70 -3.92
C ARG A 140 -5.40 11.43 -2.93
N LEU A 141 -4.12 11.64 -3.27
CA LEU A 141 -3.21 12.44 -2.43
C LEU A 141 -3.72 13.86 -2.24
N ARG A 142 -4.20 14.51 -3.31
CA ARG A 142 -4.75 15.87 -3.23
C ARG A 142 -6.00 15.94 -2.34
N GLN A 143 -6.87 14.93 -2.40
CA GLN A 143 -8.08 14.84 -1.59
C GLN A 143 -7.83 14.43 -0.12
N PHE A 144 -6.63 13.97 0.23
CA PHE A 144 -6.28 13.68 1.61
C PHE A 144 -6.29 14.96 2.46
N THR A 145 -7.15 15.00 3.48
CA THR A 145 -7.45 16.16 4.33
C THR A 145 -7.26 15.91 5.84
N ARG A 146 -6.55 14.85 6.24
CA ARG A 146 -6.38 14.47 7.67
C ARG A 146 -5.45 15.42 8.44
N GLN A 147 -5.41 15.25 9.77
CA GLN A 147 -5.08 16.32 10.73
C GLN A 147 -3.61 16.41 11.15
N SER A 148 -2.83 15.32 11.10
CA SER A 148 -1.43 15.41 11.54
C SER A 148 -0.60 16.20 10.56
N TYR A 149 0.10 17.23 11.05
CA TYR A 149 1.07 17.97 10.27
C TYR A 149 2.12 17.05 9.63
N LYS A 150 2.48 15.95 10.31
CA LYS A 150 3.47 14.98 9.82
C LYS A 150 2.94 14.19 8.63
N ALA A 151 1.68 13.77 8.67
CA ALA A 151 1.04 13.08 7.55
C ALA A 151 0.90 14.01 6.33
N ILE A 152 0.57 15.29 6.56
CA ILE A 152 0.52 16.31 5.50
C ILE A 152 1.92 16.47 4.86
N LEU A 153 2.99 16.57 5.66
CA LEU A 153 4.35 16.65 5.12
C LEU A 153 4.72 15.44 4.25
N VAL A 154 4.37 14.22 4.68
CA VAL A 154 4.64 13.00 3.90
C VAL A 154 3.84 12.99 2.60
N LYS A 155 2.54 13.29 2.68
CA LYS A 155 1.68 13.43 1.49
C LYS A 155 2.30 14.42 0.51
N ASP A 156 2.68 15.61 0.96
CA ASP A 156 3.22 16.66 0.10
C ASP A 156 4.57 16.25 -0.50
N MET A 157 5.43 15.56 0.27
CA MET A 157 6.68 15.00 -0.25
C MET A 157 6.43 13.98 -1.37
N ILE A 158 5.49 13.05 -1.18
CA ILE A 158 5.14 12.04 -2.19
C ILE A 158 4.53 12.72 -3.42
N LEU A 159 3.58 13.64 -3.22
CA LEU A 159 2.91 14.36 -4.28
C LEU A 159 3.91 15.17 -5.13
N ASN A 160 4.81 15.90 -4.48
CA ASN A 160 5.83 16.69 -5.18
C ASN A 160 6.77 15.78 -5.97
N ASN A 161 7.19 14.65 -5.40
CA ASN A 161 8.04 13.70 -6.10
C ASN A 161 7.35 13.11 -7.35
N LEU A 162 6.07 12.75 -7.24
CA LEU A 162 5.27 12.26 -8.36
C LEU A 162 5.17 13.31 -9.48
N VAL A 163 4.82 14.55 -9.11
CA VAL A 163 4.66 15.65 -10.08
C VAL A 163 5.99 16.02 -10.73
N GLU A 164 7.10 16.01 -9.98
CA GLU A 164 8.44 16.29 -10.50
C GLU A 164 8.90 15.23 -11.50
N HIS A 165 8.64 13.94 -11.22
CA HIS A 165 9.12 12.83 -12.05
C HIS A 165 8.21 12.53 -13.25
N TRP A 166 6.90 12.64 -13.08
CA TRP A 166 5.91 12.19 -14.06
C TRP A 166 5.08 13.32 -14.67
N GLY A 167 5.30 14.57 -14.23
CA GLY A 167 4.52 15.73 -14.62
C GLY A 167 3.24 15.86 -13.80
N ASP A 168 2.67 17.07 -13.74
CA ASP A 168 1.33 17.25 -13.17
C ASP A 168 0.30 16.75 -14.19
N PRO A 169 -0.52 15.75 -13.86
CA PRO A 169 -1.55 15.29 -14.79
C PRO A 169 -2.60 16.37 -15.12
N LYS A 170 -2.69 17.43 -14.30
CA LYS A 170 -3.52 18.61 -14.61
C LYS A 170 -2.82 19.64 -15.50
N SER A 171 -1.50 19.54 -15.72
CA SER A 171 -0.79 20.39 -16.67
C SER A 171 -0.95 19.82 -18.08
N THR A 172 -2.10 20.10 -18.70
CA THR A 172 -2.33 19.79 -20.11
C THR A 172 -1.49 20.73 -20.97
N ASN A 173 -0.23 20.36 -21.24
CA ASN A 173 0.49 20.80 -22.43
C ASN A 173 0.69 19.56 -23.29
N VAL A 174 -0.36 19.15 -24.00
CA VAL A 174 -0.23 18.20 -25.10
C VAL A 174 0.02 19.03 -26.36
N PRO A 175 1.20 18.97 -26.99
CA PRO A 175 1.36 19.51 -28.33
C PRO A 175 0.59 18.62 -29.31
N ASP A 176 -0.36 19.27 -29.98
CA ASP A 176 -0.99 18.99 -31.27
C ASP A 176 -0.23 17.97 -32.14
N LYS A 177 -0.95 16.92 -32.57
CA LYS A 177 -0.64 15.85 -33.56
C LYS A 177 -1.00 14.44 -33.09
N PHE A 178 -2.27 14.23 -32.73
CA PHE A 178 -2.87 12.88 -32.70
C PHE A 178 -4.40 12.96 -32.98
N ASP A 179 -4.81 13.95 -33.75
CA ASP A 179 -6.13 14.57 -33.67
C ASP A 179 -7.26 13.65 -34.13
N GLN A 180 -6.97 12.68 -35.00
CA GLN A 180 -7.95 11.67 -35.44
C GLN A 180 -8.19 10.52 -34.45
N TYR A 181 -7.24 10.22 -33.56
CA TYR A 181 -7.45 9.22 -32.50
C TYR A 181 -8.05 9.87 -31.25
N CYS A 182 -7.72 11.14 -30.99
CA CYS A 182 -8.33 11.93 -29.91
C CYS A 182 -9.83 12.22 -30.13
N GLU A 183 -10.34 12.09 -31.35
CA GLU A 183 -11.78 12.22 -31.68
C GLU A 183 -12.58 10.92 -31.45
N ILE A 184 -11.91 9.80 -31.15
CA ILE A 184 -12.60 8.56 -30.78
C ILE A 184 -13.16 8.74 -29.35
N PRO A 185 -14.43 8.41 -29.09
CA PRO A 185 -14.99 8.47 -27.74
C PRO A 185 -14.14 7.63 -26.79
N GLU A 186 -13.80 8.19 -25.62
CA GLU A 186 -13.16 7.42 -24.56
C GLU A 186 -13.96 6.15 -24.30
N ILE A 187 -13.30 5.00 -24.43
CA ILE A 187 -13.89 3.72 -24.04
C ILE A 187 -14.06 3.81 -22.53
N SER A 188 -15.29 3.74 -22.04
CA SER A 188 -15.55 3.74 -20.60
C SER A 188 -14.76 2.59 -19.97
N LEU A 189 -14.04 2.88 -18.88
CA LEU A 189 -13.37 1.87 -18.06
C LEU A 189 -14.36 0.86 -17.46
N GLU A 190 -15.67 1.13 -17.57
CA GLU A 190 -16.77 0.27 -17.12
C GLU A 190 -17.10 -0.84 -18.13
N GLU A 191 -16.70 -0.71 -19.41
CA GLU A 191 -16.84 -1.79 -20.38
C GLU A 191 -15.74 -2.82 -20.14
N GLU A 192 -16.11 -4.03 -19.71
CA GLU A 192 -15.26 -5.21 -19.48
C GLU A 192 -14.48 -5.70 -20.74
N SER A 193 -14.31 -4.86 -21.76
CA SER A 193 -13.54 -5.15 -22.96
C SER A 193 -12.07 -4.83 -22.73
N CYS A 194 -11.28 -5.85 -22.43
CA CYS A 194 -9.81 -5.79 -22.47
C CYS A 194 -9.33 -5.01 -23.72
N PRO A 195 -8.43 -4.00 -23.61
CA PRO A 195 -7.98 -3.19 -24.75
C PRO A 195 -7.43 -4.03 -25.93
N LEU A 196 -6.86 -5.20 -25.66
CA LEU A 196 -6.43 -6.14 -26.70
C LEU A 196 -7.59 -6.73 -27.51
N ILE A 197 -8.75 -6.94 -26.89
CA ILE A 197 -9.98 -7.38 -27.56
C ILE A 197 -10.46 -6.29 -28.50
N TRP A 198 -10.52 -5.04 -28.03
CA TRP A 198 -10.91 -3.89 -28.85
C TRP A 198 -10.00 -3.74 -30.08
N TRP A 199 -8.68 -3.78 -29.89
CA TRP A 199 -7.73 -3.71 -31.00
C TRP A 199 -7.81 -4.91 -31.95
N HIS A 200 -8.17 -6.10 -31.45
CA HIS A 200 -8.43 -7.26 -32.30
C HIS A 200 -9.65 -7.05 -33.20
N GLN A 201 -10.73 -6.49 -32.64
CA GLN A 201 -11.97 -6.22 -33.37
C GLN A 201 -11.80 -5.11 -34.41
N ASN A 202 -10.99 -4.10 -34.12
CA ASN A 202 -10.78 -2.93 -34.99
C ASN A 202 -9.56 -3.04 -35.92
N LYS A 203 -8.92 -4.22 -36.00
CA LYS A 203 -7.70 -4.45 -36.81
C LYS A 203 -7.89 -4.21 -38.32
N THR A 204 -9.12 -4.34 -38.84
CA THR A 204 -9.41 -4.08 -40.25
C THR A 204 -9.40 -2.58 -40.58
N LEU A 205 -9.78 -1.75 -39.61
CA LEU A 205 -9.78 -0.29 -39.72
C LEU A 205 -8.39 0.28 -39.47
N PHE A 206 -7.63 -0.33 -38.55
CA PHE A 206 -6.32 0.17 -38.11
C PHE A 206 -5.24 -0.93 -38.10
N PRO A 207 -4.89 -1.53 -39.25
CA PRO A 207 -4.04 -2.73 -39.29
C PRO A 207 -2.64 -2.51 -38.69
N THR A 208 -1.98 -1.40 -39.00
CA THR A 208 -0.65 -1.08 -38.48
C THR A 208 -0.69 -0.72 -36.99
N LEU A 209 -1.68 0.08 -36.58
CA LEU A 209 -1.83 0.49 -35.18
C LEU A 209 -2.22 -0.68 -34.28
N ALA A 210 -3.08 -1.60 -34.74
CA ALA A 210 -3.44 -2.80 -33.98
C ALA A 210 -2.21 -3.71 -33.71
N ILE A 211 -1.27 -3.81 -34.66
CA ILE A 211 -0.01 -4.54 -34.46
C ILE A 211 0.84 -3.86 -33.39
N LEU A 212 0.96 -2.54 -33.42
CA LEU A 212 1.72 -1.76 -32.45
C LEU A 212 1.09 -1.79 -31.06
N ALA A 213 -0.22 -1.56 -30.97
CA ALA A 213 -0.98 -1.58 -29.72
C ALA A 213 -0.87 -2.94 -29.03
N ARG A 214 -1.01 -4.05 -29.77
CA ARG A 214 -0.79 -5.39 -29.22
C ARG A 214 0.62 -5.57 -28.66
N ARG A 215 1.65 -5.06 -29.36
CA ARG A 215 3.05 -5.15 -28.90
C ARG A 215 3.30 -4.32 -27.66
N TYR A 216 2.73 -3.11 -27.60
CA TYR A 216 2.93 -2.19 -26.49
C TYR A 216 2.13 -2.58 -25.24
N LEU A 217 0.84 -2.90 -25.41
CA LEU A 217 -0.06 -3.27 -24.31
C LEU A 217 0.26 -4.62 -23.67
N ALA A 218 0.93 -5.52 -24.40
CA ALA A 218 1.39 -6.80 -23.85
C ALA A 218 2.65 -6.68 -22.97
N VAL A 219 3.27 -5.49 -22.90
CA VAL A 219 4.40 -5.25 -22.00
C VAL A 219 3.83 -5.11 -20.57
N PRO A 220 4.31 -5.91 -19.61
CA PRO A 220 3.90 -5.74 -18.21
C PRO A 220 4.45 -4.41 -17.67
N ALA A 221 3.69 -3.79 -16.77
CA ALA A 221 4.08 -2.53 -16.13
C ALA A 221 5.08 -2.78 -15.00
N SER A 222 5.00 -3.94 -14.34
CA SER A 222 5.98 -4.38 -13.35
C SER A 222 7.06 -5.28 -13.97
N PHE A 223 8.30 -5.12 -13.52
CA PHE A 223 9.42 -6.01 -13.87
C PHE A 223 9.47 -7.28 -13.01
N VAL A 224 8.57 -7.38 -12.02
CA VAL A 224 8.42 -8.54 -11.14
C VAL A 224 6.93 -8.89 -11.17
N PRO A 225 6.51 -9.90 -11.94
CA PRO A 225 5.17 -10.45 -11.79
C PRO A 225 5.02 -10.87 -10.33
N SER A 226 3.88 -10.58 -9.71
CA SER A 226 3.60 -10.98 -8.34
C SER A 226 3.83 -12.49 -8.19
N GLU A 227 4.86 -12.86 -7.41
CA GLU A 227 5.11 -14.25 -6.97
C GLU A 227 3.94 -14.79 -6.14
#